data_AF-A0A971Q402-F1
#
_entry.id   AF-A0A971Q402-F1
#
_cell.length_a   1.000
_cell.length_b   1.000
_cell.length_c   1.000
_cell.angle_alpha   90.00
_cell.angle_beta   90.00
_cell.angle_gamma   90.00
#
_symmetry.space_group_name_H-M   'P 1'
#
loop_
_entity.id
_entity.type
_entity.pdbx_description
1 polymer ?
#
loop_
_entity_poly.entity_id
_entity_poly.type
_entity_poly.pdbx_seq_one_letter_code
_entity_poly.pdbx_strand_id
1 'polypeptide(L)'
;MPQTPCDTAGPWSIATQIWHYEDMLEAICTAPEAVHYLLDLVTDCIIEFYNIQETRIARWSGAHVSFPWPWYPKGIGLGDDCMVTVSPALWEEFFLPYNNRLAREYGGAFYHCCMTYDNHLMSLTKTEGFMGFDAVPTYNRIEKIDEALAGRGAWTWTVGGRHMGVGPAQMARTLEYIQRFRGRVGLFLGTDGKDRAEAIDSGKRLLDSL
;
A
#
# COMPACT_ATOMS: atom_id res chain seq x y z
N MET A 1 16.29 -7.84 -16.37
CA MET A 1 15.70 -8.35 -15.12
C MET A 1 14.19 -8.24 -15.23
N PRO A 2 13.38 -8.97 -14.44
CA PRO A 2 11.96 -8.64 -14.28
C PRO A 2 11.82 -7.18 -13.84
N GLN A 3 10.79 -6.50 -14.33
CA GLN A 3 10.52 -5.10 -14.06
C GLN A 3 9.07 -4.95 -13.62
N THR A 4 8.87 -4.28 -12.48
CA THR A 4 7.55 -3.85 -12.02
C THR A 4 7.12 -2.60 -12.78
N PRO A 5 5.82 -2.28 -12.81
CA PRO A 5 5.35 -0.97 -13.22
C PRO A 5 5.97 0.12 -12.35
N CYS A 6 5.86 1.35 -12.83
CA CYS A 6 6.09 2.56 -12.07
C CYS A 6 5.20 2.58 -10.82
N ASP A 7 5.75 3.16 -9.75
CA ASP A 7 4.97 3.46 -8.56
C ASP A 7 3.78 4.36 -8.90
N THR A 8 2.61 4.04 -8.35
CA THR A 8 1.34 4.66 -8.70
C THR A 8 0.62 5.09 -7.43
N ALA A 9 0.48 6.40 -7.27
CA ALA A 9 -0.34 6.97 -6.22
C ALA A 9 -1.83 6.70 -6.49
N GLY A 10 -2.64 6.69 -5.43
CA GLY A 10 -4.09 6.53 -5.56
C GLY A 10 -4.76 7.67 -6.34
N PRO A 11 -5.99 7.47 -6.86
CA PRO A 11 -6.72 8.48 -7.63
C PRO A 11 -6.82 9.83 -6.92
N TRP A 12 -7.11 9.83 -5.61
CA TRP A 12 -7.18 11.05 -4.81
C TRP A 12 -5.83 11.79 -4.77
N SER A 13 -4.75 11.08 -4.42
CA SER A 13 -3.42 11.68 -4.34
C SER A 13 -3.00 12.32 -5.67
N ILE A 14 -3.28 11.67 -6.80
CA ILE A 14 -3.03 12.27 -8.13
C ILE A 14 -3.94 13.48 -8.37
N ALA A 15 -5.23 13.38 -8.05
CA ALA A 15 -6.18 14.48 -8.23
C ALA A 15 -5.76 15.74 -7.46
N THR A 16 -5.22 15.59 -6.24
CA THR A 16 -4.72 16.73 -5.45
C THR A 16 -3.48 17.40 -6.06
N GLN A 17 -2.73 16.72 -6.93
CA GLN A 17 -1.64 17.35 -7.71
C GLN A 17 -2.17 18.20 -8.87
N ILE A 18 -3.43 17.98 -9.28
CA ILE A 18 -4.09 18.70 -10.40
C ILE A 18 -4.91 19.87 -9.86
N TRP A 19 -5.73 19.63 -8.84
CA TRP A 19 -6.71 20.58 -8.30
C TRP A 19 -6.38 21.04 -6.87
N HIS A 20 -5.11 20.99 -6.49
CA HIS A 20 -4.64 21.34 -5.14
C HIS A 20 -5.29 20.54 -4.01
N TYR A 21 -4.66 20.54 -2.84
CA TYR A 21 -5.12 19.69 -1.75
C TYR A 21 -6.32 20.30 -1.02
N GLU A 22 -6.20 21.59 -0.75
CA GLU A 22 -7.12 22.37 0.06
C GLU A 22 -8.45 22.56 -0.65
N ASP A 23 -8.40 22.86 -1.94
CA ASP A 23 -9.58 23.05 -2.78
C ASP A 23 -10.37 21.76 -2.92
N MET A 24 -9.70 20.60 -3.06
CA MET A 24 -10.37 19.30 -3.09
C MET A 24 -11.07 18.96 -1.76
N LEU A 25 -10.46 19.30 -0.62
CA LEU A 25 -11.09 19.11 0.69
C LEU A 25 -12.31 20.01 0.87
N GLU A 26 -12.27 21.26 0.40
CA GLU A 26 -13.44 22.14 0.40
C GLU A 26 -14.54 21.62 -0.54
N ALA A 27 -14.13 21.17 -1.74
CA ALA A 27 -15.04 20.70 -2.78
C ALA A 27 -15.81 19.43 -2.40
N ILE A 28 -15.31 18.60 -1.47
CA ILE A 28 -16.12 17.52 -0.86
C ILE A 28 -17.45 18.05 -0.33
N CYS A 29 -17.45 19.24 0.28
CA CYS A 29 -18.64 19.83 0.89
C CYS A 29 -19.41 20.73 -0.08
N THR A 30 -18.72 21.42 -0.99
CA THR A 30 -19.31 22.48 -1.82
C THR A 30 -19.65 22.03 -3.23
N ALA A 31 -18.95 21.03 -3.76
CA ALA A 31 -19.10 20.53 -5.13
C ALA A 31 -18.69 19.03 -5.26
N PRO A 32 -19.30 18.10 -4.50
CA PRO A 32 -18.88 16.69 -4.47
C PRO A 32 -18.94 16.00 -5.84
N GLU A 33 -19.92 16.37 -6.68
CA GLU A 33 -20.04 15.86 -8.05
C GLU A 33 -18.81 16.18 -8.91
N ALA A 34 -18.20 17.37 -8.72
CA ALA A 34 -17.01 17.76 -9.44
C ALA A 34 -15.77 16.99 -8.96
N VAL A 35 -15.69 16.71 -7.66
CA VAL A 35 -14.65 15.83 -7.09
C VAL A 35 -14.77 14.44 -7.69
N HIS A 36 -15.98 13.87 -7.72
CA HIS A 36 -16.21 12.55 -8.31
C HIS A 36 -15.86 12.50 -9.80
N TYR A 37 -16.23 13.54 -10.55
CA TYR A 37 -15.88 13.65 -11.97
C TYR A 37 -14.37 13.66 -12.21
N LEU A 38 -13.61 14.43 -11.42
CA LEU A 38 -12.15 14.44 -11.54
C LEU A 38 -11.55 13.07 -11.19
N LEU A 39 -12.02 12.44 -10.12
CA LEU A 39 -11.53 11.13 -9.70
C LEU A 39 -11.82 10.04 -10.74
N ASP A 40 -12.95 10.13 -11.45
CA ASP A 40 -13.26 9.24 -12.58
C ASP A 40 -12.23 9.39 -13.70
N LEU A 41 -11.95 10.63 -14.13
CA LEU A 41 -10.97 10.92 -15.18
C LEU A 41 -9.55 10.47 -14.79
N VAL A 42 -9.15 10.71 -13.54
CA VAL A 42 -7.85 10.28 -13.03
C VAL A 42 -7.76 8.76 -13.01
N THR A 43 -8.83 8.07 -12.61
CA THR A 43 -8.88 6.60 -12.59
C THR A 43 -8.75 6.03 -14.00
N ASP A 44 -9.43 6.61 -15.00
CA ASP A 44 -9.28 6.20 -16.40
C ASP A 44 -7.84 6.38 -16.90
N CYS A 45 -7.20 7.50 -16.54
CA CYS A 45 -5.81 7.78 -16.90
C CYS A 45 -4.84 6.78 -16.25
N ILE A 46 -5.05 6.42 -14.98
CA ILE A 46 -4.26 5.38 -14.31
C ILE A 46 -4.40 4.06 -15.07
N ILE A 47 -5.62 3.69 -15.48
CA ILE A 47 -5.86 2.44 -16.19
C ILE A 47 -5.13 2.42 -17.53
N GLU A 48 -5.29 3.47 -18.33
CA GLU A 48 -4.61 3.61 -19.61
C GLU A 48 -3.09 3.53 -19.44
N PHE A 49 -2.54 4.25 -18.46
CA PHE A 49 -1.11 4.28 -18.20
C PHE A 49 -0.56 2.91 -17.77
N TYR A 50 -1.23 2.20 -16.86
CA TYR A 50 -0.81 0.86 -16.43
C TYR A 50 -0.83 -0.13 -17.60
N ASN A 51 -1.87 -0.08 -18.44
CA ASN A 51 -2.00 -0.94 -19.62
C ASN A 51 -0.89 -0.64 -20.66
N ILE A 52 -0.50 0.62 -20.83
CA ILE A 52 0.67 0.97 -21.64
C ILE A 52 1.94 0.36 -21.05
N GLN A 53 2.13 0.42 -19.73
CA GLN A 53 3.31 -0.16 -19.08
C GLN A 53 3.36 -1.67 -19.26
N GLU A 54 2.26 -2.38 -19.02
CA GLU A 54 2.18 -3.84 -19.18
C GLU A 54 2.56 -4.28 -20.60
N THR A 55 2.09 -3.56 -21.62
CA THR A 55 2.41 -3.87 -23.03
C THR A 55 3.83 -3.49 -23.45
N ARG A 56 4.46 -2.52 -22.78
CA ARG A 56 5.80 -2.00 -23.14
C ARG A 56 6.93 -2.67 -22.34
N ILE A 57 6.66 -3.17 -21.14
CA ILE A 57 7.67 -3.79 -20.28
C ILE A 57 7.86 -5.26 -20.68
N ALA A 58 8.94 -5.52 -21.42
CA ALA A 58 9.24 -6.85 -21.97
C ALA A 58 9.37 -7.99 -20.94
N ARG A 59 9.60 -7.68 -19.65
CA ARG A 59 9.66 -8.65 -18.55
C ARG A 59 8.80 -8.17 -17.38
N TRP A 60 7.53 -7.92 -17.66
CA TRP A 60 6.55 -7.54 -16.65
C TRP A 60 6.55 -8.55 -15.50
N SER A 61 6.73 -8.06 -14.28
CA SER A 61 6.70 -8.92 -13.11
C SER A 61 5.34 -8.95 -12.42
N GLY A 62 4.39 -8.05 -12.69
CA GLY A 62 3.14 -7.96 -11.93
C GLY A 62 3.06 -6.64 -11.18
N ALA A 63 2.34 -6.60 -10.06
CA ALA A 63 2.07 -5.37 -9.33
C ALA A 63 3.35 -4.77 -8.75
N HIS A 64 3.47 -3.45 -8.84
CA HIS A 64 4.36 -2.70 -7.96
C HIS A 64 3.64 -2.47 -6.64
N VAL A 65 4.32 -2.75 -5.54
CA VAL A 65 3.89 -2.35 -4.19
C VAL A 65 5.05 -1.57 -3.58
N SER A 66 4.81 -0.30 -3.29
CA SER A 66 5.81 0.58 -2.68
C SER A 66 6.28 -0.06 -1.37
N PHE A 67 7.61 -0.19 -1.22
CA PHE A 67 8.38 -0.52 -0.01
C PHE A 67 7.69 -1.46 1.03
N PRO A 68 8.07 -2.74 1.19
CA PRO A 68 9.36 -3.41 0.93
C PRO A 68 9.54 -3.98 -0.47
N TRP A 69 8.80 -3.50 -1.48
CA TRP A 69 8.86 -4.05 -2.84
C TRP A 69 8.56 -5.55 -2.92
N PRO A 70 7.56 -6.08 -2.18
CA PRO A 70 7.20 -7.47 -2.32
C PRO A 70 6.72 -7.72 -3.75
N TRP A 71 7.16 -8.83 -4.33
CA TRP A 71 6.70 -9.23 -5.65
C TRP A 71 5.29 -9.83 -5.56
N TYR A 72 4.33 -9.22 -6.26
CA TYR A 72 3.00 -9.81 -6.45
C TYR A 72 2.76 -10.07 -7.95
N PRO A 73 2.35 -11.30 -8.33
CA PRO A 73 2.13 -11.64 -9.74
C PRO A 73 0.89 -10.97 -10.36
N LYS A 74 0.03 -10.36 -9.54
CA LYS A 74 -1.20 -9.66 -9.93
C LYS A 74 -1.53 -8.54 -8.94
N GLY A 75 -2.49 -7.70 -9.30
CA GLY A 75 -3.00 -6.60 -8.49
C GLY A 75 -2.36 -5.26 -8.83
N ILE A 76 -2.69 -4.26 -8.03
CA ILE A 76 -2.12 -2.91 -8.09
C ILE A 76 -1.73 -2.46 -6.67
N GLY A 77 -0.56 -1.85 -6.53
CA GLY A 77 -0.20 -1.11 -5.33
C GLY A 77 -0.72 0.32 -5.41
N LEU A 78 -1.37 0.77 -4.33
CA LEU A 78 -1.94 2.10 -4.21
C LEU A 78 -1.23 2.83 -3.07
N GLY A 79 -0.40 3.82 -3.42
CA GLY A 79 0.15 4.77 -2.47
C GLY A 79 -0.89 5.84 -2.14
N ASP A 80 -1.46 5.80 -0.94
CA ASP A 80 -2.53 6.70 -0.51
C ASP A 80 -2.15 7.40 0.79
N ASP A 81 -1.08 8.21 0.72
CA ASP A 81 -0.56 8.98 1.85
C ASP A 81 -1.53 10.06 2.33
N CYS A 82 -2.52 10.41 1.51
CA CYS A 82 -3.50 11.46 1.76
C CYS A 82 -4.75 10.94 2.48
N MET A 83 -4.97 9.61 2.55
CA MET A 83 -6.17 9.05 3.21
C MET A 83 -6.39 9.58 4.63
N VAL A 84 -5.30 9.87 5.33
CA VAL A 84 -5.32 10.25 6.74
C VAL A 84 -5.91 11.63 7.00
N THR A 85 -6.10 12.45 5.97
CA THR A 85 -6.70 13.80 6.14
C THR A 85 -8.22 13.79 6.06
N VAL A 86 -8.83 12.66 5.72
CA VAL A 86 -10.28 12.51 5.66
C VAL A 86 -10.74 11.45 6.65
N SER A 87 -12.01 11.51 7.05
CA SER A 87 -12.59 10.46 7.90
C SER A 87 -12.70 9.14 7.13
N PRO A 88 -12.78 7.98 7.80
CA PRO A 88 -13.03 6.70 7.13
C PRO A 88 -14.31 6.70 6.27
N ALA A 89 -15.35 7.42 6.69
CA ALA A 89 -16.58 7.55 5.91
C ALA A 89 -16.35 8.32 4.59
N LEU A 90 -15.61 9.43 4.64
CA LEU A 90 -15.23 10.19 3.44
C LEU A 90 -14.27 9.39 2.56
N TRP A 91 -13.36 8.60 3.15
CA TRP A 91 -12.51 7.71 2.37
C TRP A 91 -13.34 6.67 1.60
N GLU A 92 -14.34 6.08 2.26
CA GLU A 92 -15.25 5.12 1.61
C GLU A 92 -16.10 5.74 0.49
N GLU A 93 -16.39 7.03 0.56
CA GLU A 93 -17.14 7.75 -0.47
C GLU A 93 -16.23 8.17 -1.65
N PHE A 94 -15.10 8.80 -1.36
CA PHE A 94 -14.27 9.46 -2.37
C PHE A 94 -13.06 8.66 -2.84
N PHE A 95 -12.72 7.53 -2.22
CA PHE A 95 -11.54 6.74 -2.57
C PHE A 95 -11.92 5.32 -2.96
N LEU A 96 -12.71 4.65 -2.12
CA LEU A 96 -13.06 3.24 -2.28
C LEU A 96 -13.69 2.90 -3.66
N PRO A 97 -14.63 3.68 -4.23
CA PRO A 97 -15.21 3.33 -5.53
C PRO A 97 -14.17 3.23 -6.65
N TYR A 98 -13.23 4.17 -6.67
CA TYR A 98 -12.15 4.26 -7.65
C TYR A 98 -11.09 3.18 -7.42
N ASN A 99 -10.73 2.96 -6.16
CA ASN A 99 -9.85 1.87 -5.78
C ASN A 99 -10.44 0.51 -6.16
N ASN A 100 -11.76 0.31 -6.01
CA ASN A 100 -12.45 -0.90 -6.45
C ASN A 100 -12.42 -1.07 -7.97
N ARG A 101 -12.52 0.02 -8.74
CA ARG A 101 -12.36 -0.02 -10.21
C ARG A 101 -10.96 -0.55 -10.58
N LEU A 102 -9.92 0.02 -9.98
CA LEU A 102 -8.54 -0.42 -10.19
C LEU A 102 -8.31 -1.86 -9.72
N ALA A 103 -8.82 -2.22 -8.55
CA ALA A 103 -8.66 -3.55 -7.99
C ALA A 103 -9.33 -4.63 -8.85
N ARG A 104 -10.52 -4.35 -9.41
CA ARG A 104 -11.18 -5.26 -10.37
C ARG A 104 -10.37 -5.44 -11.65
N GLU A 105 -9.83 -4.35 -12.20
CA GLU A 105 -9.05 -4.37 -13.44
C GLU A 105 -7.79 -5.24 -13.28
N TYR A 106 -7.06 -5.08 -12.17
CA TYR A 106 -5.76 -5.72 -11.97
C TYR A 106 -5.79 -6.99 -11.11
N GLY A 107 -6.95 -7.38 -10.59
CA GLY A 107 -7.13 -8.63 -9.84
C GLY A 107 -6.79 -8.55 -8.35
N GLY A 108 -6.86 -7.34 -7.77
CA GLY A 108 -6.73 -7.03 -6.36
C GLY A 108 -5.99 -5.71 -6.10
N ALA A 109 -6.05 -5.21 -4.86
CA ALA A 109 -5.35 -4.00 -4.45
C ALA A 109 -4.56 -4.19 -3.15
N PHE A 110 -3.36 -3.62 -3.13
CA PHE A 110 -2.49 -3.55 -1.96
C PHE A 110 -2.26 -2.08 -1.59
N TYR A 111 -2.32 -1.76 -0.30
CA TYR A 111 -2.23 -0.37 0.16
C TYR A 111 -0.90 -0.03 0.79
N HIS A 112 -0.41 1.16 0.48
CA HIS A 112 0.71 1.80 1.13
C HIS A 112 0.29 3.16 1.70
N CYS A 113 0.77 3.48 2.90
CA CYS A 113 0.65 4.81 3.47
C CYS A 113 1.83 5.06 4.43
N CYS A 114 2.58 6.14 4.18
CA CYS A 114 3.70 6.57 5.01
C CYS A 114 3.29 7.05 6.42
N MET A 115 2.00 7.39 6.60
CA MET A 115 1.48 8.00 7.82
C MET A 115 0.94 6.96 8.82
N THR A 116 0.35 7.42 9.93
CA THR A 116 -0.48 6.57 10.80
C THR A 116 -1.90 6.52 10.25
N TYR A 117 -2.39 5.34 9.86
CA TYR A 117 -3.69 5.13 9.23
C TYR A 117 -4.53 4.03 9.91
N ASP A 118 -4.25 3.78 11.18
CA ASP A 118 -5.02 2.96 12.12
C ASP A 118 -6.55 3.07 12.01
N ASN A 119 -7.06 4.26 11.67
CA ASN A 119 -8.51 4.51 11.61
C ASN A 119 -9.12 4.06 10.29
N HIS A 120 -8.30 3.85 9.26
CA HIS A 120 -8.73 3.50 7.91
C HIS A 120 -8.53 2.02 7.60
N LEU A 121 -7.74 1.29 8.41
CA LEU A 121 -7.45 -0.14 8.19
C LEU A 121 -8.71 -0.96 7.90
N MET A 122 -9.79 -0.80 8.67
CA MET A 122 -11.05 -1.50 8.42
C MET A 122 -11.70 -1.11 7.10
N SER A 123 -11.68 0.18 6.73
CA SER A 123 -12.22 0.67 5.46
C SER A 123 -11.43 0.15 4.26
N LEU A 124 -10.10 0.10 4.35
CA LEU A 124 -9.25 -0.50 3.30
C LEU A 124 -9.67 -1.94 2.99
N THR A 125 -10.07 -2.69 4.02
CA THR A 125 -10.44 -4.10 3.87
C THR A 125 -11.77 -4.32 3.14
N LYS A 126 -12.56 -3.26 2.92
CA LYS A 126 -13.79 -3.24 2.10
C LYS A 126 -13.48 -3.21 0.59
N THR A 127 -12.22 -2.98 0.22
CA THR A 127 -11.78 -2.99 -1.17
C THR A 127 -12.00 -4.36 -1.79
N GLU A 128 -12.61 -4.39 -2.97
CA GLU A 128 -12.80 -5.59 -3.76
C GLU A 128 -11.45 -6.22 -4.07
N GLY A 129 -11.27 -7.50 -3.72
CA GLY A 129 -9.98 -8.16 -3.91
C GLY A 129 -8.85 -7.60 -3.03
N PHE A 130 -9.16 -7.02 -1.86
CA PHE A 130 -8.16 -6.57 -0.88
C PHE A 130 -7.06 -7.61 -0.66
N MET A 131 -5.81 -7.22 -0.94
CA MET A 131 -4.64 -8.09 -0.85
C MET A 131 -3.83 -7.86 0.42
N GLY A 132 -3.84 -6.66 1.00
CA GLY A 132 -3.04 -6.34 2.17
C GLY A 132 -2.61 -4.88 2.25
N PHE A 133 -1.74 -4.60 3.23
CA PHE A 133 -1.08 -3.31 3.42
C PHE A 133 0.26 -3.46 4.15
N ASP A 134 1.10 -2.43 4.15
CA ASP A 134 2.44 -2.45 4.75
C ASP A 134 2.52 -1.96 6.21
N ALA A 135 1.54 -1.17 6.65
CA ALA A 135 1.32 -0.61 7.98
C ALA A 135 2.52 -0.69 8.93
N VAL A 136 3.27 0.41 9.00
CA VAL A 136 4.49 0.53 9.79
C VAL A 136 4.24 0.23 11.29
N PRO A 137 4.95 -0.73 11.92
CA PRO A 137 4.70 -1.14 13.30
C PRO A 137 4.86 -0.06 14.38
N THR A 138 5.63 1.00 14.10
CA THR A 138 5.84 2.12 15.04
C THR A 138 4.79 3.20 14.92
N TYR A 139 4.07 3.26 13.80
CA TYR A 139 3.05 4.27 13.53
C TYR A 139 1.64 3.73 13.75
N ASN A 140 1.46 2.43 13.59
CA ASN A 140 0.17 1.77 13.64
C ASN A 140 0.10 0.77 14.80
N ARG A 141 -1.10 0.49 15.30
CA ARG A 141 -1.34 -0.45 16.41
C ARG A 141 -1.52 -1.87 15.90
N ILE A 142 -0.83 -2.82 16.53
CA ILE A 142 -0.83 -4.23 16.13
C ILE A 142 -2.22 -4.83 16.23
N GLU A 143 -3.00 -4.43 17.24
CA GLU A 143 -4.35 -4.95 17.48
C GLU A 143 -5.29 -4.57 16.34
N LYS A 144 -5.16 -3.35 15.83
CA LYS A 144 -5.99 -2.85 14.73
C LYS A 144 -5.60 -3.48 13.40
N ILE A 145 -4.30 -3.71 13.18
CA ILE A 145 -3.82 -4.43 12.00
C ILE A 145 -4.33 -5.87 12.02
N ASP A 146 -4.23 -6.54 13.17
CA ASP A 146 -4.71 -7.91 13.34
C ASP A 146 -6.23 -8.02 13.14
N GLU A 147 -6.98 -7.07 13.69
CA GLU A 147 -8.43 -6.96 13.50
C GLU A 147 -8.79 -6.76 12.02
N ALA A 148 -8.10 -5.85 11.33
CA ALA A 148 -8.35 -5.56 9.92
C ALA A 148 -8.02 -6.74 9.01
N LEU A 149 -6.87 -7.39 9.23
CA LEU A 149 -6.49 -8.55 8.43
C LEU A 149 -7.39 -9.75 8.74
N ALA A 150 -7.81 -9.97 9.99
CA ALA A 150 -8.74 -11.04 10.39
C ALA A 150 -8.41 -12.43 9.79
N GLY A 151 -7.13 -12.75 9.62
CA GLY A 151 -6.69 -14.03 9.01
C GLY A 151 -6.73 -14.10 7.48
N ARG A 152 -6.89 -12.96 6.78
CA ARG A 152 -6.83 -12.83 5.32
C ARG A 152 -5.87 -11.73 4.89
N GLY A 153 -5.54 -11.72 3.59
CA GLY A 153 -4.61 -10.76 3.01
C GLY A 153 -3.18 -10.95 3.50
N ALA A 154 -2.38 -9.92 3.34
CA ALA A 154 -0.98 -9.94 3.72
C ALA A 154 -0.56 -8.66 4.43
N TRP A 155 0.35 -8.81 5.39
CA TRP A 155 1.13 -7.71 5.93
C TRP A 155 2.53 -7.76 5.33
N THR A 156 3.01 -6.62 4.85
CA THR A 156 4.34 -6.50 4.24
C THR A 156 5.19 -5.51 5.00
N TRP A 157 6.47 -5.78 5.24
CA TRP A 157 7.32 -4.83 5.95
C TRP A 157 8.81 -5.01 5.66
N THR A 158 9.57 -3.91 5.56
CA THR A 158 11.05 -3.98 5.50
C THR A 158 11.60 -4.09 6.91
N VAL A 159 12.23 -5.21 7.21
CA VAL A 159 12.85 -5.50 8.50
C VAL A 159 14.35 -5.22 8.44
N GLY A 160 14.77 -4.12 9.06
CA GLY A 160 16.18 -3.74 9.16
C GLY A 160 16.76 -3.15 7.87
N GLY A 161 17.87 -2.40 8.01
CA GLY A 161 18.57 -1.83 6.87
C GLY A 161 19.01 -0.38 6.96
N ARG A 162 19.53 0.16 5.84
CA ARG A 162 19.97 1.55 5.68
C ARG A 162 18.82 2.50 5.35
N HIS A 163 17.76 2.04 4.69
CA HIS A 163 16.69 2.93 4.19
C HIS A 163 15.62 3.22 5.23
N MET A 164 15.48 2.36 6.23
CA MET A 164 14.72 2.64 7.44
C MET A 164 15.62 2.27 8.60
N GLY A 165 16.12 3.26 9.34
CA GLY A 165 16.95 3.06 10.52
C GLY A 165 16.16 2.35 11.62
N VAL A 166 15.98 1.03 11.47
CA VAL A 166 15.24 0.21 12.42
C VAL A 166 16.07 0.09 13.69
N GLY A 167 15.87 1.05 14.60
CA GLY A 167 16.45 0.98 15.93
C GLY A 167 15.97 -0.28 16.68
N PRO A 168 16.64 -0.67 17.77
CA PRO A 168 16.30 -1.88 18.53
C PRO A 168 14.82 -1.99 18.92
N ALA A 169 14.17 -0.86 19.23
CA ALA A 169 12.75 -0.83 19.58
C ALA A 169 11.82 -1.18 18.40
N GLN A 170 12.13 -0.70 17.19
CA GLN A 170 11.34 -1.01 16.00
C GLN A 170 11.56 -2.46 15.55
N MET A 171 12.76 -3.01 15.74
CA MET A 171 13.03 -4.43 15.49
C MET A 171 12.22 -5.31 16.46
N ALA A 172 12.23 -5.00 17.76
CA ALA A 172 11.44 -5.75 18.74
C ALA A 172 9.94 -5.75 18.39
N ARG A 173 9.37 -4.60 18.02
CA ARG A 173 7.97 -4.53 17.54
C ARG A 173 7.75 -5.31 16.27
N THR A 174 8.68 -5.24 15.33
CA THR A 174 8.58 -6.00 14.07
C THR A 174 8.51 -7.50 14.34
N LEU A 175 9.35 -8.03 15.24
CA LEU A 175 9.32 -9.44 15.63
C LEU A 175 8.00 -9.82 16.32
N GLU A 176 7.45 -8.95 17.17
CA GLU A 176 6.14 -9.15 17.80
C GLU A 176 5.03 -9.32 16.74
N TYR A 177 5.03 -8.46 15.71
CA TYR A 177 4.10 -8.53 14.59
C TYR A 177 4.24 -9.85 13.83
N ILE A 178 5.48 -10.22 13.49
CA ILE A 178 5.75 -11.46 12.77
C ILE A 178 5.23 -12.66 13.57
N GLN A 179 5.52 -12.75 14.87
CA GLN A 179 5.02 -13.84 15.72
C GLN A 179 3.50 -13.87 15.78
N ARG A 180 2.83 -12.70 15.83
CA ARG A 180 1.37 -12.62 15.86
C ARG A 180 0.71 -13.07 14.56
N PHE A 181 1.33 -12.78 13.43
CA PHE A 181 0.78 -12.98 12.10
C PHE A 181 1.20 -14.28 11.43
N ARG A 182 2.31 -14.88 11.86
CA ARG A 182 2.86 -16.12 11.29
C ARG A 182 1.81 -17.23 11.30
N GLY A 183 1.55 -17.81 10.12
CA GLY A 183 0.58 -18.89 9.93
C GLY A 183 -0.88 -18.45 9.91
N ARG A 184 -1.18 -17.16 10.10
CA ARG A 184 -2.54 -16.60 10.06
C ARG A 184 -2.81 -15.73 8.83
N VAL A 185 -1.82 -14.93 8.42
CA VAL A 185 -1.91 -14.02 7.28
C VAL A 185 -0.66 -14.14 6.40
N GLY A 186 -0.72 -13.66 5.17
CA GLY A 186 0.47 -13.57 4.32
C GLY A 186 1.51 -12.64 4.96
N LEU A 187 2.76 -13.07 4.99
CA LEU A 187 3.88 -12.25 5.48
C LEU A 187 4.90 -12.08 4.36
N PHE A 188 5.09 -10.84 3.92
CA PHE A 188 6.12 -10.48 2.95
C PHE A 188 7.13 -9.55 3.62
N LEU A 189 8.30 -10.10 3.93
CA LEU A 189 9.32 -9.37 4.68
C LEU A 189 10.49 -9.07 3.75
N GLY A 190 10.84 -7.79 3.64
CA GLY A 190 12.03 -7.34 2.93
C GLY A 190 13.18 -7.10 3.90
N THR A 191 14.42 -7.31 3.45
CA THR A 191 15.62 -6.83 4.14
C THR A 191 16.49 -6.06 3.15
N ASP A 192 17.22 -5.06 3.60
CA ASP A 192 18.14 -4.30 2.74
C ASP A 192 19.62 -4.47 3.15
N GLY A 193 20.54 -3.93 2.31
CA GLY A 193 21.98 -3.92 2.57
C GLY A 193 22.73 -2.93 1.66
N LYS A 194 24.05 -2.78 1.83
CA LYS A 194 24.87 -1.95 0.93
C LYS A 194 24.97 -2.49 -0.47
N ASP A 195 25.01 -3.80 -0.53
CA ASP A 195 25.09 -4.59 -1.74
C ASP A 195 24.24 -5.86 -1.54
N ARG A 196 24.26 -6.70 -2.57
CA ARG A 196 23.52 -7.96 -2.57
C ARG A 196 23.96 -8.92 -1.45
N ALA A 197 25.24 -8.95 -1.10
CA ALA A 197 25.75 -9.89 -0.11
C ALA A 197 25.27 -9.50 1.29
N GLU A 198 25.33 -8.21 1.63
CA GLU A 198 24.82 -7.70 2.90
C GLU A 198 23.31 -7.85 3.01
N ALA A 199 22.55 -7.63 1.93
CA ALA A 199 21.10 -7.83 1.93
C ALA A 199 20.72 -9.31 2.21
N ILE A 200 21.46 -10.27 1.62
CA ILE A 200 21.27 -11.71 1.87
C ILE A 200 21.62 -12.06 3.32
N ASP A 201 22.72 -11.53 3.84
CA ASP A 201 23.14 -11.74 5.24
C ASP A 201 22.12 -11.18 6.23
N SER A 202 21.58 -9.99 5.95
CA SER A 202 20.47 -9.40 6.71
C SER A 202 19.24 -10.31 6.72
N GLY A 203 18.86 -10.86 5.57
CA GLY A 203 17.77 -11.83 5.46
C GLY A 203 17.99 -13.10 6.29
N LYS A 204 19.21 -13.64 6.29
CA LYS A 204 19.57 -14.80 7.12
C LYS A 204 19.44 -14.50 8.62
N ARG A 205 19.97 -13.37 9.07
CA ARG A 205 19.85 -12.95 10.48
C ARG A 205 18.40 -12.77 10.92
N LEU A 206 17.56 -12.22 10.04
CA LEU A 206 16.13 -12.13 10.30
C LEU A 206 15.54 -13.52 10.50
N LEU A 207 15.79 -14.44 9.59
CA LEU A 207 15.30 -15.83 9.69
C LEU A 207 15.77 -16.54 10.97
N ASP A 208 17.02 -16.33 11.39
CA ASP A 208 17.55 -16.90 12.64
C ASP A 208 16.87 -16.31 13.90
N SER A 209 16.17 -15.18 13.76
CA SER A 209 15.46 -14.49 14.85
C SER A 209 13.96 -14.86 14.93
N LEU A 210 13.43 -15.70 14.02
CA LEU A 210 11.99 -16.02 13.88
C LEU A 210 11.59 -17.41 14.39
#